data_AF-A0A536A9U6-F1
#
_entry.id   AF-A0A536A9U6-F1
#
_cell.length_a   1.000
_cell.length_b   1.000
_cell.length_c   1.000
_cell.angle_alpha   90.00
_cell.angle_beta   90.00
_cell.angle_gamma   90.00
#
_symmetry.space_group_name_H-M   'P 1'
#
loop_
_entity.id
_entity.type
_entity.pdbx_description
1 polymer ?
#
loop_
_entity_poly.entity_id
_entity_poly.type
_entity_poly.pdbx_seq_one_letter_code
_entity_poly.pdbx_strand_id
1 'polypeptide(L)'
;MSLLGQSLTVDTITIGGRTFSKGLTGSGWSESAANDPQGAVLDPLGQTDLSAVTTVTEVDRPVIDGRNTRHLSYTIDQSKLVEKMKSSQSGTTPTLTVSGATGRGEIWIRTDDNQIVRQLVTLSVDMAGDIGIPSASPTSGKGAFEISFDLKFSHLGEPVSPAITAPPTQ
;
A
#
# COMPACT_ATOMS: atom_id res chain seq x y z
N MET A 1 0.42 -4.78 11.94
CA MET A 1 -0.21 -3.58 12.54
C MET A 1 -0.35 -3.81 14.04
N SER A 2 -0.10 -2.80 14.87
CA SER A 2 -0.18 -2.92 16.32
C SER A 2 -1.59 -2.58 16.81
N LEU A 3 -2.35 -3.57 17.26
CA LEU A 3 -3.51 -3.33 18.14
C LEU A 3 -2.94 -3.22 19.56
N LEU A 4 -3.09 -2.06 20.22
CA LEU A 4 -2.72 -1.80 21.62
C LEU A 4 -1.23 -1.63 21.97
N GLY A 5 -0.36 -1.28 21.01
CA GLY A 5 1.08 -1.07 21.28
C GLY A 5 1.89 -2.36 21.42
N GLN A 6 1.28 -3.53 21.17
CA GLN A 6 2.01 -4.78 20.97
C GLN A 6 2.30 -5.00 19.48
N SER A 7 3.54 -5.35 19.15
CA SER A 7 3.90 -5.76 17.80
C SER A 7 3.24 -7.11 17.49
N LEU A 8 2.36 -7.12 16.50
CA LEU A 8 1.75 -8.33 15.96
C LEU A 8 2.47 -8.72 14.66
N THR A 9 3.00 -9.94 14.63
CA THR A 9 3.51 -10.58 13.42
C THR A 9 2.44 -11.50 12.86
N VAL A 10 2.08 -11.28 11.60
CA VAL A 10 1.08 -12.08 10.88
C VAL A 10 1.72 -12.54 9.58
N ASP A 11 1.70 -13.85 9.33
CA ASP A 11 2.05 -14.38 8.02
C ASP A 11 0.78 -14.42 7.16
N THR A 12 0.85 -13.93 5.92
CA THR A 12 -0.27 -13.95 4.98
C THR A 12 0.09 -14.65 3.68
N ILE A 13 -0.87 -15.41 3.13
CA ILE A 13 -0.80 -16.00 1.79
C ILE A 13 -2.08 -15.63 1.06
N THR A 14 -1.94 -14.95 -0.07
CA THR A 14 -3.07 -14.70 -0.99
C THR A 14 -2.90 -15.56 -2.23
N ILE A 15 -3.84 -16.49 -2.46
CA ILE A 15 -3.81 -17.41 -3.60
C ILE A 15 -5.23 -17.70 -4.08
N GLY A 16 -5.45 -17.62 -5.40
CA GLY A 16 -6.75 -17.90 -5.99
C GLY A 16 -7.88 -17.00 -5.50
N GLY A 17 -7.59 -15.75 -5.13
CA GLY A 17 -8.56 -14.77 -4.61
C GLY A 17 -8.88 -14.90 -3.12
N ARG A 18 -8.29 -15.89 -2.43
CA ARG A 18 -8.45 -16.14 -0.99
C ARG A 18 -7.21 -15.72 -0.24
N THR A 19 -7.39 -15.15 0.95
CA THR A 19 -6.29 -14.75 1.84
C THR A 19 -6.33 -15.59 3.11
N PHE A 20 -5.21 -16.23 3.40
CA PHE A 20 -4.97 -17.02 4.60
C PHE A 20 -4.01 -16.26 5.50
N SER A 21 -4.27 -16.29 6.80
CA SER A 21 -3.46 -15.62 7.81
C SER A 21 -3.07 -16.58 8.93
N LYS A 22 -1.87 -16.43 9.47
CA LYS A 22 -1.35 -17.14 10.66
C LYS A 22 -0.83 -16.12 11.67
N GLY A 23 -1.09 -16.35 12.96
CA GLY A 23 -0.69 -15.43 14.05
C GLY A 23 -1.73 -14.38 14.44
N LEU A 24 -2.84 -14.26 13.70
CA LEU A 24 -3.96 -13.35 14.01
C LEU A 24 -4.93 -13.93 15.04
N THR A 25 -5.37 -15.17 14.83
CA THR A 25 -6.40 -15.86 15.65
C THR A 25 -5.85 -17.10 16.34
N GLY A 26 -4.61 -17.48 16.04
CA GLY A 26 -3.94 -18.67 16.58
C GLY A 26 -2.62 -18.98 15.87
N SER A 27 -2.01 -20.11 16.25
CA SER A 27 -0.75 -20.59 15.67
C SER A 27 -0.92 -21.32 14.32
N GLY A 28 -2.14 -21.66 13.94
CA GLY A 28 -2.48 -22.30 12.67
C GLY A 28 -2.80 -21.30 11.56
N TRP A 29 -2.86 -21.78 10.33
CA TRP A 29 -3.41 -21.00 9.22
C TRP A 29 -4.93 -21.03 9.28
N SER A 30 -5.54 -19.86 9.13
CA SER A 30 -6.99 -19.71 8.96
C SER A 30 -7.27 -18.84 7.75
N GLU A 31 -8.36 -19.12 7.05
CA GLU A 31 -8.84 -18.21 6.01
C GLU A 31 -9.35 -16.91 6.65
N SER A 32 -8.75 -15.79 6.28
CA SER A 32 -9.11 -14.46 6.78
C SER A 32 -9.99 -13.67 5.80
N ALA A 33 -9.93 -13.99 4.50
CA ALA A 33 -10.84 -13.41 3.50
C ALA A 33 -11.08 -14.38 2.34
N ALA A 34 -12.36 -14.56 1.99
CA ALA A 34 -12.79 -15.39 0.85
C ALA A 34 -12.73 -14.64 -0.49
N ASN A 35 -12.70 -13.31 -0.46
CA ASN A 35 -12.54 -12.42 -1.61
C ASN A 35 -11.72 -11.21 -1.17
N ASP A 36 -10.42 -11.20 -1.44
CA ASP A 36 -9.57 -10.06 -1.09
C ASP A 36 -9.71 -8.95 -2.15
N PRO A 37 -10.19 -7.73 -1.80
CA PRO A 37 -10.18 -6.63 -2.73
C PRO A 37 -8.73 -6.28 -3.08
N GLN A 38 -8.34 -6.48 -4.33
CA GLN A 38 -7.06 -6.02 -4.85
C GLN A 38 -7.01 -4.49 -4.80
N GLY A 39 -6.35 -3.94 -3.78
CA GLY A 39 -6.21 -2.50 -3.56
C GLY A 39 -6.75 -2.09 -2.20
N ALA A 40 -5.87 -2.06 -1.19
CA ALA A 40 -6.23 -1.53 0.12
C ALA A 40 -6.45 -0.01 0.01
N VAL A 41 -7.39 0.52 0.79
CA VAL A 41 -7.62 1.99 0.94
C VAL A 41 -6.33 2.74 1.28
N LEU A 42 -5.39 2.06 1.96
CA LEU A 42 -4.10 2.61 2.37
C LEU A 42 -3.02 2.54 1.28
N ASP A 43 -3.23 1.79 0.21
CA ASP A 43 -2.34 1.77 -0.96
C ASP A 43 -3.14 2.11 -2.24
N PRO A 44 -3.65 3.35 -2.35
CA PRO A 44 -4.46 3.78 -3.49
C PRO A 44 -3.67 3.86 -4.79
N LEU A 45 -2.34 3.74 -4.72
CA LEU A 45 -1.44 3.67 -5.86
C LEU A 45 -1.13 2.23 -6.24
N GLY A 46 -1.73 1.22 -5.60
CA GLY A 46 -1.56 -0.20 -5.97
C GLY A 46 -0.11 -0.57 -6.24
N GLN A 47 0.73 -0.52 -5.20
CA GLN A 47 2.17 -0.81 -5.16
C GLN A 47 3.09 -0.10 -6.19
N THR A 48 2.61 0.39 -7.33
CA THR A 48 3.44 1.02 -8.39
C THR A 48 2.63 1.77 -9.48
N ASP A 49 1.34 2.04 -9.29
CA ASP A 49 0.54 2.79 -10.27
C ASP A 49 0.91 4.29 -10.27
N LEU A 50 1.67 4.70 -11.28
CA LEU A 50 2.13 6.07 -11.49
C LEU A 50 1.21 6.89 -12.42
N SER A 51 0.02 6.41 -12.78
CA SER A 51 -0.92 7.08 -13.71
C SER A 51 -1.44 8.44 -13.23
N ALA A 52 -1.36 8.69 -11.92
CA ALA A 52 -1.73 9.96 -11.29
C ALA A 52 -0.52 10.88 -11.05
N VAL A 53 0.69 10.47 -11.43
CA VAL A 53 1.91 11.26 -11.21
C VAL A 53 1.96 12.47 -12.15
N THR A 54 2.44 13.59 -11.61
CA THR A 54 2.60 14.89 -12.25
C THR A 54 3.91 15.54 -11.78
N THR A 55 4.35 16.60 -12.47
CA THR A 55 5.53 17.43 -12.09
C THR A 55 6.84 16.67 -11.86
N VAL A 56 7.08 15.62 -12.66
CA VAL A 56 8.29 14.79 -12.52
C VAL A 56 9.56 15.60 -12.77
N THR A 57 10.47 15.58 -11.81
CA THR A 57 11.78 16.23 -11.89
C THR A 57 12.88 15.26 -11.48
N GLU A 58 13.91 15.11 -12.32
CA GLU A 58 15.09 14.34 -11.96
C GLU A 58 15.89 15.09 -10.90
N VAL A 59 16.20 14.40 -9.80
CA VAL A 59 16.93 14.93 -8.64
C VAL A 59 18.42 14.64 -8.80
N ASP A 60 18.77 13.36 -8.95
CA ASP A 60 20.14 12.89 -9.17
C ASP A 60 20.18 11.50 -9.84
N ARG A 61 21.38 10.90 -9.86
CA ARG A 61 21.66 9.59 -10.48
C ARG A 61 22.51 8.70 -9.56
N PRO A 62 21.92 8.10 -8.53
CA PRO A 62 22.65 7.33 -7.55
C PRO A 62 22.86 5.88 -8.02
N VAL A 63 23.82 5.20 -7.40
CA VAL A 63 23.99 3.75 -7.54
C VAL A 63 23.29 3.06 -6.39
N ILE A 64 22.30 2.21 -6.67
CA ILE A 64 21.54 1.44 -5.68
C ILE A 64 21.73 -0.05 -5.97
N ASP A 65 22.12 -0.81 -4.94
CA ASP A 65 22.38 -2.26 -5.05
C ASP A 65 23.31 -2.61 -6.24
N GLY A 66 24.31 -1.76 -6.50
CA GLY A 66 25.27 -1.92 -7.59
C GLY A 66 24.76 -1.54 -8.99
N ARG A 67 23.55 -0.99 -9.12
CA ARG A 67 22.95 -0.59 -10.40
C ARG A 67 22.78 0.93 -10.48
N ASN A 68 23.05 1.48 -11.67
CA ASN A 68 22.83 2.89 -11.96
C ASN A 68 21.32 3.20 -12.00
N THR A 69 20.90 4.25 -11.30
CA THR A 69 19.50 4.66 -11.24
C THR A 69 19.31 6.13 -11.58
N ARG A 70 18.11 6.51 -11.99
CA ARG A 70 17.60 7.88 -11.98
C ARG A 70 16.73 8.03 -10.75
N HIS A 71 17.02 9.05 -9.94
CA HIS A 71 16.16 9.46 -8.85
C HIS A 71 15.24 10.58 -9.35
N LEU A 72 13.94 10.33 -9.31
CA LEU A 72 12.93 11.28 -9.76
C LEU A 72 12.04 11.66 -8.57
N SER A 73 11.80 12.95 -8.40
CA SER A 73 10.79 13.49 -7.50
C SER A 73 9.52 13.81 -8.29
N TYR A 74 8.36 13.71 -7.67
CA TYR A 74 7.08 13.97 -8.32
C TYR A 74 5.97 14.39 -7.35
N THR A 75 4.93 15.03 -7.88
CA THR A 75 3.65 15.24 -7.17
C THR A 75 2.56 14.35 -7.76
N ILE A 76 1.49 14.15 -7.02
CA ILE A 76 0.33 13.37 -7.47
C ILE A 76 -0.83 14.32 -7.76
N ASP A 77 -1.51 14.11 -8.89
CA ASP A 77 -2.74 14.82 -9.21
C ASP A 77 -3.78 14.55 -8.12
N GLN A 78 -4.20 15.62 -7.45
CA GLN A 78 -5.12 15.55 -6.33
C GLN A 78 -6.47 14.92 -6.71
N SER A 79 -7.01 15.27 -7.87
CA SER A 79 -8.34 14.79 -8.29
C SER A 79 -8.32 13.29 -8.53
N LYS A 80 -7.30 12.79 -9.24
CA LYS A 80 -7.08 11.37 -9.48
C LYS A 80 -6.76 10.61 -8.20
N LEU A 81 -6.01 11.21 -7.28
CA LEU A 81 -5.69 10.60 -5.99
C LEU A 81 -6.97 10.42 -5.13
N VAL A 82 -7.84 11.43 -5.06
CA VAL A 82 -9.13 11.32 -4.37
C VAL A 82 -10.02 10.26 -5.02
N GLU A 83 -10.07 10.20 -6.35
CA GLU A 83 -10.83 9.18 -7.08
C GLU A 83 -10.33 7.77 -6.79
N LYS A 84 -9.00 7.56 -6.84
CA LYS A 84 -8.36 6.28 -6.50
C LYS A 84 -8.69 5.84 -5.08
N MET A 85 -8.52 6.73 -4.10
CA MET A 85 -8.85 6.43 -2.70
C MET A 85 -10.33 6.09 -2.48
N LYS A 86 -11.25 6.73 -3.23
CA LYS A 86 -12.67 6.37 -3.18
C LYS A 86 -12.93 5.00 -3.82
N SER A 87 -12.29 4.71 -4.95
CA SER A 87 -12.44 3.43 -5.65
C SER A 87 -11.88 2.23 -4.86
N SER A 88 -10.87 2.45 -4.01
CA SER A 88 -10.33 1.42 -3.12
C SER A 88 -11.20 1.13 -1.89
N GLN A 89 -12.28 1.89 -1.65
CA GLN A 89 -13.23 1.59 -0.57
C GLN A 89 -14.09 0.39 -1.00
N SER A 90 -13.73 -0.81 -0.54
CA SER A 90 -14.61 -1.98 -0.71
C SER A 90 -15.92 -1.76 0.04
N GLY A 91 -17.04 -2.21 -0.54
CA GLY A 91 -18.42 -1.88 -0.11
C GLY A 91 -18.84 -2.27 1.31
N THR A 92 -17.94 -2.81 2.13
CA THR A 92 -18.12 -3.11 3.55
C THR A 92 -17.56 -2.03 4.48
N THR A 93 -16.83 -1.04 3.97
CA THR A 93 -16.29 0.07 4.78
C THR A 93 -17.30 1.22 4.80
N PRO A 94 -17.74 1.72 5.96
CA PRO A 94 -18.67 2.85 6.04
C PRO A 94 -18.11 4.05 5.27
N THR A 95 -19.01 4.78 4.60
CA THR A 95 -18.71 5.89 3.66
C THR A 95 -17.66 6.85 4.19
N LEU A 96 -16.42 6.67 3.74
CA LEU A 96 -15.30 7.46 4.19
C LEU A 96 -15.17 8.66 3.26
N THR A 97 -15.44 9.84 3.79
CA THR A 97 -15.35 11.08 3.00
C THR A 97 -13.90 11.50 2.94
N VAL A 98 -13.30 11.30 1.77
CA VAL A 98 -11.92 11.70 1.44
C VAL A 98 -11.95 13.07 0.77
N SER A 99 -11.21 14.02 1.35
CA SER A 99 -11.00 15.36 0.79
C SER A 99 -9.58 15.86 1.08
N GLY A 100 -9.18 16.97 0.44
CA GLY A 100 -7.90 17.61 0.74
C GLY A 100 -6.66 16.76 0.42
N ALA A 101 -6.82 15.66 -0.32
CA ALA A 101 -5.74 14.71 -0.54
C ALA A 101 -4.59 15.34 -1.35
N THR A 102 -3.38 15.24 -0.83
CA THR A 102 -2.16 15.62 -1.54
C THR A 102 -1.17 14.48 -1.47
N GLY A 103 -0.31 14.38 -2.48
CA GLY A 103 0.66 13.32 -2.55
C GLY A 103 1.94 13.81 -3.21
N ARG A 104 3.06 13.41 -2.64
CA ARG A 104 4.39 13.57 -3.22
C ARG A 104 5.14 12.27 -3.11
N GLY A 105 6.05 12.03 -4.04
CA GLY A 105 6.88 10.86 -3.97
C GLY A 105 8.21 11.02 -4.68
N GLU A 106 9.03 10.03 -4.45
CA GLU A 106 10.33 9.86 -5.03
C GLU A 106 10.43 8.43 -5.55
N ILE A 107 11.06 8.25 -6.70
CA ILE A 107 11.23 6.96 -7.33
C ILE A 107 12.64 6.79 -7.87
N TRP A 108 13.15 5.58 -7.72
CA TRP A 108 14.45 5.19 -8.26
C TRP A 108 14.24 4.15 -9.34
N ILE A 109 14.66 4.52 -10.55
CA ILE A 109 14.45 3.72 -11.76
C ILE A 109 15.81 3.35 -12.34
N ARG A 110 16.02 2.07 -12.61
CA ARG A 110 17.28 1.61 -13.21
C ARG A 110 17.45 2.14 -14.62
N THR A 111 18.66 2.55 -14.96
CA THR A 111 18.95 3.17 -16.27
C THR A 111 19.03 2.17 -17.41
N ASP A 112 19.25 0.90 -17.12
CA ASP A 112 19.47 -0.17 -18.10
C ASP A 112 18.17 -0.77 -18.63
N ASP A 113 17.19 -1.03 -17.76
CA ASP A 113 15.92 -1.67 -18.15
C ASP A 113 14.66 -0.96 -17.63
N ASN A 114 14.82 0.23 -17.05
CA ASN A 114 13.74 1.06 -16.53
C ASN A 114 12.89 0.40 -15.43
N GLN A 115 13.42 -0.61 -14.74
CA GLN A 115 12.73 -1.19 -13.60
C GLN A 115 12.83 -0.29 -12.36
N ILE A 116 11.74 -0.21 -11.61
CA ILE A 116 11.66 0.53 -10.35
C ILE A 116 12.30 -0.32 -9.25
N VAL A 117 13.23 0.25 -8.50
CA VAL A 117 13.94 -0.45 -7.41
C VAL A 117 13.58 0.09 -6.02
N ARG A 118 13.08 1.32 -5.96
CA ARG A 118 12.56 1.92 -4.74
C ARG A 118 11.52 2.97 -5.08
N GLN A 119 10.53 3.10 -4.21
CA GLN A 119 9.52 4.16 -4.27
C GLN A 119 9.23 4.65 -2.85
N LEU A 120 9.41 5.94 -2.62
CA LEU A 120 8.98 6.63 -1.41
C LEU A 120 7.75 7.46 -1.78
N VAL A 121 6.65 7.30 -1.06
CA VAL A 121 5.46 8.12 -1.26
C VAL A 121 4.96 8.63 0.07
N THR A 122 4.57 9.89 0.12
CA THR A 122 3.89 10.51 1.27
C THR A 122 2.57 11.07 0.79
N LEU A 123 1.51 10.67 1.47
CA LEU A 123 0.14 11.07 1.22
C LEU A 123 -0.37 11.82 2.45
N SER A 124 -0.97 12.98 2.24
CA SER A 124 -1.70 13.70 3.28
C SER A 124 -3.17 13.75 2.89
N VAL A 125 -4.08 13.40 3.80
CA VAL A 125 -5.50 13.28 3.50
C VAL A 125 -6.36 13.74 4.67
N ASP A 126 -7.42 14.49 4.36
CA ASP A 126 -8.48 14.78 5.32
C ASP A 126 -9.57 13.71 5.18
N MET A 127 -9.73 12.93 6.25
CA MET A 127 -10.71 11.85 6.33
C MET A 127 -11.80 12.24 7.32
N ALA A 128 -13.05 12.07 6.92
CA ALA A 128 -14.21 12.18 7.80
C ALA A 128 -15.09 10.94 7.68
N GLY A 129 -15.42 10.31 8.82
CA GLY A 129 -16.22 9.09 8.88
C GLY A 129 -15.69 8.09 9.91
N ASP A 130 -16.32 6.92 9.98
CA ASP A 130 -15.80 5.80 10.76
C ASP A 130 -14.61 5.16 10.02
N ILE A 131 -13.42 5.27 10.61
CA ILE A 131 -12.15 4.79 10.03
C ILE A 131 -11.95 3.29 10.33
N GLY A 132 -12.91 2.63 10.98
CA GLY A 132 -12.85 1.18 11.23
C GLY A 132 -11.73 0.79 12.20
N ILE A 133 -11.26 1.73 13.02
CA ILE A 133 -10.27 1.45 14.08
C ILE A 133 -11.03 0.74 15.21
N PRO A 134 -10.78 -0.55 15.48
CA PRO A 134 -11.46 -1.25 16.56
C PRO A 134 -11.14 -0.54 17.87
N SER A 135 -12.17 -0.18 18.64
CA SER A 135 -12.13 0.57 19.92
C SER A 135 -12.08 2.10 19.88
N ALA A 136 -12.11 2.76 18.72
CA ALA A 136 -12.50 4.17 18.66
C ALA A 136 -14.03 4.26 18.60
N SER A 137 -14.68 4.98 19.51
CA SER A 137 -16.11 5.30 19.34
C SER A 137 -16.33 5.93 17.97
N PRO A 138 -17.47 5.69 17.29
CA PRO A 138 -17.79 6.29 16.01
C PRO A 138 -18.11 7.78 16.22
N THR A 139 -17.09 8.57 16.54
CA THR A 139 -17.17 10.00 16.43
C THR A 139 -16.98 10.34 14.97
N SER A 140 -17.88 11.18 14.45
CA SER A 140 -17.83 11.86 13.17
C SER A 140 -16.63 12.81 13.08
N GLY A 141 -15.44 12.31 13.41
CA GLY A 141 -14.20 13.06 13.54
C GLY A 141 -13.64 13.37 12.15
N LYS A 142 -13.32 14.64 11.93
CA LYS A 142 -12.44 15.05 10.85
C LYS A 142 -11.02 14.87 11.35
N GLY A 143 -10.25 13.99 10.71
CA GLY A 143 -8.84 13.78 11.00
C GLY A 143 -7.99 14.08 9.76
N ALA A 144 -6.89 14.81 9.94
CA ALA A 144 -5.85 14.90 8.93
C ALA A 144 -4.85 13.77 9.20
N PHE A 145 -4.62 12.93 8.20
CA PHE A 145 -3.68 11.82 8.26
C PHE A 145 -2.53 12.08 7.29
N GLU A 146 -1.32 11.83 7.74
CA GLU A 146 -0.16 11.70 6.88
C GLU A 146 0.31 10.26 6.92
N ILE A 147 0.52 9.68 5.74
CA ILE A 147 0.95 8.29 5.57
C ILE A 147 2.14 8.29 4.62
N SER A 148 3.23 7.67 5.04
CA SER A 148 4.41 7.49 4.20
C SER A 148 4.69 6.00 3.99
N PHE A 149 4.96 5.63 2.74
CA PHE A 149 5.37 4.29 2.34
C PHE A 149 6.75 4.36 1.71
N ASP A 150 7.67 3.52 2.19
CA ASP A 150 8.97 3.28 1.59
C ASP A 150 9.00 1.84 1.06
N LEU A 151 8.86 1.69 -0.25
CA LEU A 151 8.80 0.42 -0.94
C LEU A 151 10.16 0.15 -1.57
N LYS A 152 10.76 -1.00 -1.24
CA LYS A 152 11.95 -1.53 -1.91
C LYS A 152 11.55 -2.72 -2.77
N PHE A 153 12.02 -2.73 -4.02
CA PHE A 153 11.78 -3.82 -4.97
C PHE A 153 13.10 -4.55 -5.26
N SER A 154 13.05 -5.87 -5.19
CA SER A 154 14.19 -6.76 -5.41
C SER A 154 13.73 -8.07 -6.05
N HIS A 155 14.67 -8.86 -6.60
CA HIS A 155 14.37 -10.15 -7.24
C HIS A 155 13.35 -10.04 -8.39
N LEU A 156 13.40 -8.93 -9.12
CA LEU A 156 12.44 -8.62 -10.18
C LEU A 156 12.55 -9.62 -11.34
N GLY A 157 11.44 -10.28 -11.64
CA GLY A 157 11.36 -11.32 -12.68
C GLY A 157 11.88 -12.69 -12.25
N GLU A 158 12.36 -12.84 -11.00
CA GLU A 158 12.71 -14.15 -10.47
C GLU A 158 11.43 -14.95 -10.13
N PRO A 159 11.41 -16.27 -10.39
CA PRO A 159 10.29 -17.09 -10.01
C PRO A 159 10.16 -17.11 -8.48
N VAL A 160 8.95 -16.92 -7.98
CA VAL A 160 8.66 -17.10 -6.55
C VAL A 160 8.92 -18.56 -6.19
N SER A 161 9.95 -18.79 -5.38
CA SER A 161 10.39 -20.12 -4.96
C SER A 161 10.48 -20.20 -3.43
N PRO A 162 9.82 -21.18 -2.79
CA PRO A 162 8.96 -22.19 -3.39
C PRO A 162 7.67 -21.57 -3.98
N ALA A 163 7.04 -22.29 -4.92
CA ALA A 163 5.76 -21.87 -5.46
C ALA A 163 4.74 -21.67 -4.32
N ILE A 164 4.00 -20.57 -4.35
CA ILE A 164 2.97 -20.28 -3.36
C ILE A 164 1.85 -21.32 -3.52
N THR A 165 1.57 -22.08 -2.46
CA THR A 165 0.45 -23.03 -2.38
C THR A 165 -0.49 -22.62 -1.25
N ALA A 166 -1.77 -23.01 -1.35
CA ALA A 166 -2.71 -22.85 -0.24
C ALA A 166 -2.16 -23.56 1.02
N PRO A 167 -2.09 -22.87 2.16
CA PRO A 167 -1.62 -23.50 3.39
C PRO A 167 -2.66 -24.48 3.95
N PRO A 168 -2.24 -25.46 4.77
CA PRO A 168 -3.18 -26.32 5.47
C PRO A 168 -3.96 -25.50 6.50
N THR A 169 -5.26 -25.32 6.28
CA THR A 169 -6.15 -24.63 7.20
C THR A 169 -6.57 -25.54 8.36
N GLN A 170 -6.69 -24.98 9.57
CA GLN A 170 -7.36 -25.63 10.69
C GLN A 170 -8.86 -25.32 10.71
#